data_AF-A0A4Q2WAA3-F1
#
_entry.id   AF-A0A4Q2WAA3-F1
#
_cell.length_a   1.000
_cell.length_b   1.000
_cell.length_c   1.000
_cell.angle_alpha   90.00
_cell.angle_beta   90.00
_cell.angle_gamma   90.00
#
_symmetry.space_group_name_H-M   'P 1'
#
loop_
_entity.id
_entity.type
_entity.pdbx_description
1 polymer ?
#
loop_
_entity_poly.entity_id
_entity_poly.type
_entity_poly.pdbx_seq_one_letter_code
_entity_poly.pdbx_strand_id
1 'polypeptide(L)' 'MFSCERGAPENKSELLEAIDSVVRTNPVAGWKGIYAVGEHVSYINGLGEDESNNFLDYFLNLVIGYMAAEV' A
#
# COMPACT_ATOMS: atom_id res chain seq x y z
N MET A 1 17.40 14.48 13.84
CA MET A 1 16.45 13.44 13.39
C MET A 1 16.72 12.18 14.23
N PHE A 2 15.72 11.34 14.50
CA PHE A 2 15.80 10.25 15.49
C PHE A 2 16.28 8.95 14.83
N SER A 3 17.46 8.46 15.20
CA SER A 3 18.16 7.33 14.54
C SER A 3 18.32 6.08 15.41
N CYS A 4 17.69 6.02 16.59
CA CYS A 4 17.72 4.80 17.39
C CYS A 4 16.68 3.78 16.90
N GLU A 5 16.76 2.56 17.44
CA GLU A 5 15.89 1.43 17.08
C GLU A 5 14.40 1.74 17.32
N ARG A 6 13.55 1.36 16.35
CA ARG A 6 12.10 1.57 16.39
C ARG A 6 11.36 0.26 16.18
N GLY A 7 10.91 -0.37 17.27
CA GLY A 7 10.14 -1.62 17.24
C GLY A 7 10.96 -2.88 16.90
N ALA A 8 11.80 -2.82 15.86
CA ALA A 8 12.74 -3.87 15.47
C ALA A 8 14.20 -3.34 15.40
N PRO A 9 15.23 -4.17 15.68
CA PRO A 9 16.63 -3.77 15.67
C PRO A 9 17.14 -3.22 14.32
N GLU A 10 16.52 -3.63 13.22
CA GLU A 10 16.88 -3.23 11.86
C GLU A 10 16.31 -1.84 11.50
N ASN A 11 15.31 -1.35 12.23
CA ASN A 11 14.61 -0.09 11.94
C ASN A 11 15.36 1.12 12.54
N LYS A 12 16.57 1.37 12.04
CA LYS A 12 17.48 2.46 12.48
C LYS A 12 17.58 3.62 11.50
N SER A 13 17.15 3.43 10.27
CA SER A 13 17.21 4.43 9.19
C SER A 13 16.44 5.71 9.55
N GLU A 14 16.78 6.84 8.97
CA GLU A 14 15.94 8.05 9.07
C GLU A 14 14.73 7.99 8.12
N LEU A 15 14.77 7.10 7.13
CA LEU A 15 13.66 6.84 6.20
C LEU A 15 12.60 5.98 6.90
N LEU A 16 11.33 6.39 6.74
CA LEU A 16 10.16 5.65 7.22
C LEU A 16 9.55 4.88 6.07
N GLU A 17 10.08 3.68 5.84
CA GLU A 17 9.65 2.80 4.77
C GLU A 17 9.28 1.42 5.32
N ALA A 18 8.32 0.77 4.66
CA ALA A 18 7.90 -0.59 4.97
C ALA A 18 7.47 -1.29 3.68
N ILE A 19 7.81 -2.58 3.58
CA ILE A 19 7.34 -3.45 2.51
C ILE A 19 6.21 -4.29 3.06
N ASP A 20 5.05 -4.25 2.40
CA ASP A 20 3.88 -5.01 2.81
C ASP A 20 3.15 -5.64 1.62
N SER A 21 2.22 -6.55 1.91
CA SER A 21 1.45 -7.25 0.89
C SER A 21 0.33 -6.37 0.34
N VAL A 22 0.14 -6.42 -0.99
CA VAL A 22 -0.95 -5.72 -1.69
C VAL A 22 -2.32 -6.22 -1.21
N VAL A 23 -2.42 -7.53 -0.94
CA VAL A 23 -3.61 -8.16 -0.35
C VAL A 23 -3.27 -8.63 1.04
N ARG A 24 -4.05 -8.24 2.04
CA ARG A 24 -3.91 -8.69 3.42
C ARG A 24 -5.08 -9.56 3.84
N THR A 25 -4.83 -10.47 4.77
CA THR A 25 -5.87 -11.26 5.43
C THR A 25 -6.23 -10.61 6.75
N ASN A 26 -7.52 -10.37 6.96
CA ASN A 26 -8.04 -9.95 8.26
C ASN A 26 -7.77 -11.08 9.28
N PRO A 27 -7.02 -10.83 10.37
CA PRO A 27 -6.58 -11.89 11.28
C PRO A 27 -7.71 -12.50 12.11
N VAL A 28 -8.87 -11.85 12.18
CA VAL A 28 -10.03 -12.32 12.95
C VAL A 28 -11.01 -13.06 12.04
N ALA A 29 -11.44 -12.42 10.95
CA ALA A 29 -12.48 -12.96 10.06
C ALA A 29 -11.93 -13.86 8.94
N GLY A 30 -10.62 -13.81 8.66
CA GLY A 30 -10.00 -14.54 7.54
C GLY A 30 -10.29 -13.96 6.15
N TRP A 31 -11.05 -12.86 6.06
CA TRP A 31 -11.35 -12.20 4.80
C TRP A 31 -10.08 -11.59 4.18
N LYS A 32 -9.95 -11.69 2.86
CA LYS A 32 -8.88 -11.05 2.12
C LYS A 32 -9.36 -9.71 1.58
N GLY A 33 -8.55 -8.68 1.75
CA GLY A 33 -8.83 -7.33 1.28
C GLY A 33 -7.60 -6.67 0.67
N ILE A 34 -7.82 -5.70 -0.21
CA ILE A 34 -6.74 -4.91 -0.80
C ILE A 34 -6.27 -3.90 0.26
N TYR A 35 -4.96 -3.87 0.52
CA TYR A 35 -4.32 -2.94 1.44
C TYR A 35 -3.59 -1.79 0.72
N ALA A 36 -3.19 -2.03 -0.54
CA ALA A 36 -2.47 -1.04 -1.34
C ALA A 36 -3.41 0.04 -1.92
N VAL A 37 -3.95 0.92 -1.07
CA VAL A 37 -4.93 1.96 -1.46
C VAL A 37 -4.62 3.27 -0.73
N GLY A 38 -4.55 4.39 -1.46
CA GLY A 38 -4.37 5.72 -0.90
C GLY A 38 -2.91 6.16 -0.77
N GLU A 39 -2.66 7.19 0.05
CA GLU A 39 -1.39 7.93 0.09
C GLU A 39 -0.22 7.20 0.78
N HIS A 40 -0.47 6.14 1.55
CA HIS A 40 0.59 5.44 2.29
C HIS A 40 1.40 4.47 1.43
N VAL A 41 1.06 4.31 0.15
CA VAL A 41 1.71 3.39 -0.78
C VAL A 41 2.47 4.18 -1.83
N SER A 42 3.75 3.89 -2.00
CA SER A 42 4.58 4.58 -3.00
C SER A 42 4.65 3.83 -4.33
N TYR A 43 4.83 2.51 -4.32
CA TYR A 43 4.92 1.67 -5.52
C TYR A 43 4.68 0.19 -5.20
N ILE A 44 4.48 -0.62 -6.25
CA ILE A 44 4.37 -2.08 -6.16
C ILE A 44 5.69 -2.72 -6.59
N ASN A 45 6.24 -3.57 -5.71
CA ASN A 45 7.49 -4.28 -5.98
C ASN A 45 7.40 -5.14 -7.25
N GLY A 46 8.40 -5.02 -8.13
CA GLY A 46 8.53 -5.83 -9.34
C GLY A 46 7.77 -5.31 -10.56
N LEU A 47 7.12 -4.16 -10.47
CA LEU A 47 6.48 -3.49 -11.60
C LEU A 47 7.27 -2.25 -12.05
N GLY A 48 7.10 -1.88 -13.31
CA GLY A 48 7.51 -0.55 -13.79
C GLY A 48 6.70 0.56 -13.11
N GLU A 49 7.20 1.79 -13.19
CA GLU A 49 6.53 2.96 -12.59
C GLU A 49 5.11 3.14 -13.14
N ASP A 50 4.95 3.15 -14.46
CA ASP A 50 3.65 3.29 -15.12
C ASP A 50 2.69 2.14 -14.76
N GLU A 51 3.20 0.91 -14.71
CA GLU A 51 2.41 -0.26 -14.33
C GLU A 51 1.94 -0.16 -12.88
N SER A 52 2.85 0.19 -11.97
CA SER A 52 2.55 0.38 -10.56
C SER A 52 1.46 1.44 -10.35
N ASN A 53 1.60 2.60 -11.00
CA ASN A 53 0.62 3.68 -10.90
C ASN A 53 -0.76 3.24 -11.42
N ASN A 54 -0.82 2.58 -12.58
CA ASN A 54 -2.07 2.08 -13.14
C ASN A 54 -2.80 1.09 -12.20
N PHE A 55 -2.06 0.19 -11.53
CA PHE A 55 -2.67 -0.74 -10.57
C PHE A 55 -3.15 -0.04 -9.30
N LEU A 56 -2.39 0.92 -8.77
CA LEU A 56 -2.80 1.67 -7.57
C LEU A 56 -4.07 2.49 -7.83
N ASP A 57 -4.16 3.15 -8.99
CA ASP A 57 -5.38 3.86 -9.41
C ASP A 57 -6.56 2.90 -9.58
N TYR A 58 -6.33 1.74 -10.19
CA TYR A 58 -7.36 0.71 -10.32
C TYR A 58 -7.88 0.22 -8.97
N PHE A 59 -6.99 -0.04 -8.00
CA PHE A 59 -7.39 -0.48 -6.66
C PHE A 59 -8.17 0.59 -5.91
N LEU A 60 -7.76 1.86 -6.03
CA LEU A 60 -8.48 2.99 -5.45
C LEU A 60 -9.91 3.09 -5.99
N ASN A 61 -10.05 3.00 -7.32
CA ASN A 61 -11.35 3.03 -7.99
C ASN A 61 -12.24 1.84 -7.58
N LEU A 62 -11.66 0.65 -7.42
CA LEU A 62 -12.39 -0.55 -6.99
C LEU A 62 -12.94 -0.40 -5.56
N VAL A 63 -12.18 0.22 -4.65
CA VAL A 63 -12.58 0.36 -3.24
C VAL A 63 -13.54 1.53 -3.02
N ILE A 64 -13.30 2.67 -3.67
CA ILE A 64 -14.14 3.87 -3.50
C ILE A 64 -15.42 3.77 -4.35
N GLY A 65 -15.40 2.97 -5.42
CA GLY A 65 -16.57 2.76 -6.28
C GLY A 65 -16.96 3.97 -7.12
N TYR A 66 -16.10 5.00 -7.20
CA TYR A 66 -16.28 6.11 -8.12
C TYR A 66 -15.93 5.65 -9.54
N MET A 67 -16.87 4.96 -10.17
CA MET A 67 -17.06 5.18 -11.58
C MET A 67 -17.43 6.66 -11.72
N ALA A 68 -16.76 7.37 -12.61
CA ALA A 68 -17.41 8.45 -13.34
C ALA A 68 -18.66 7.83 -13.99
N ALA A 69 -19.77 7.78 -13.25
CA ALA A 69 -21.08 7.71 -13.85
C ALA A 69 -21.16 8.97 -14.69
N GLU A 70 -21.28 8.80 -16.00
CA GLU A 70 -21.45 9.85 -16.98
C GLU A 70 -22.45 10.91 -16.47
N VAL A 71 -21.93 12.09 -16.09
CA VAL A 71 -22.54 13.43 -16.31
C VAL A 71 -21.41 14.45 -16.40
#